data_AF-A0AAN0NFW7-F1
#
_entry.id   AF-A0AAN0NFW7-F1
#
_cell.length_a   1.000
_cell.length_b   1.000
_cell.length_c   1.000
_cell.angle_alpha   90.00
_cell.angle_beta   90.00
_cell.angle_gamma   90.00
#
_symmetry.space_group_name_H-M   'P 1'
#
loop_
_entity.id
_entity.type
_entity.pdbx_description
1 polymer ?
#
loop_
_entity_poly.entity_id
_entity_poly.type
_entity_poly.pdbx_seq_one_letter_code
_entity_poly.pdbx_strand_id
1 'polypeptide(L)'
;MDTVRLLLIFGIIVFFIAMMMKKKIPTIIALPMMGFLVAFVASIGVVPMAGLFDYPVMVDGVEKMTPGIFSFVITDGVKMMVGAIATVIFASAFSKMLMKQNVVEKIIKTAMNMLRDRPLVLALVFYVVVSVIFMAIGGLGSIILVGSIILPIMLSAGIKPLHVMRLFSYSHLVPVVSLTQ
;
A
#
# COMPACT_ATOMS: atom_id res chain seq x y z
N MET A 1 -28.14 0.49 -19.07
CA MET A 1 -28.14 0.12 -17.63
C MET A 1 -26.75 0.29 -17.01
N ASP A 2 -25.70 0.43 -17.83
CA ASP A 2 -24.31 0.52 -17.39
C ASP A 2 -23.91 1.88 -16.81
N THR A 3 -24.50 2.97 -17.30
CA THR A 3 -24.26 4.33 -16.78
C THR A 3 -24.77 4.50 -15.34
N VAL A 4 -25.92 3.92 -15.01
CA VAL A 4 -26.47 3.93 -13.63
C VAL A 4 -25.57 3.11 -12.70
N ARG A 5 -25.06 1.96 -13.16
CA ARG A 5 -24.14 1.09 -12.42
C ARG A 5 -22.79 1.78 -12.15
N LEU A 6 -22.21 2.43 -13.16
CA LEU A 6 -20.98 3.22 -13.01
C LEU A 6 -21.17 4.38 -12.03
N LEU A 7 -22.31 5.09 -12.10
CA LEU A 7 -22.66 6.15 -11.15
C LEU A 7 -22.80 5.62 -9.71
N LEU A 8 -23.38 4.44 -9.53
CA LEU A 8 -23.58 3.82 -8.21
C LEU A 8 -22.25 3.36 -7.60
N ILE A 9 -21.37 2.75 -8.40
CA ILE A 9 -20.01 2.38 -7.98
C ILE A 9 -19.21 3.63 -7.61
N PHE A 10 -19.25 4.67 -8.44
CA PHE A 10 -18.55 5.92 -8.17
C PHE A 10 -19.09 6.60 -6.90
N GLY A 11 -20.41 6.59 -6.70
CA GLY A 11 -21.05 7.07 -5.49
C GLY A 11 -20.58 6.34 -4.23
N ILE A 12 -20.47 5.02 -4.27
CA ILE A 12 -19.96 4.20 -3.15
C ILE A 12 -18.50 4.55 -2.84
N ILE A 13 -17.65 4.65 -3.87
CA ILE A 13 -16.23 4.98 -3.70
C ILE A 13 -16.08 6.36 -3.07
N VAL A 14 -16.75 7.38 -3.60
CA VAL A 14 -16.70 8.75 -3.07
C VAL A 14 -17.25 8.82 -1.65
N PHE A 15 -18.32 8.09 -1.35
CA PHE A 15 -18.90 8.01 -0.01
C PHE A 15 -17.91 7.43 1.01
N PHE A 16 -17.26 6.31 0.69
CA PHE A 16 -16.26 5.70 1.58
C PHE A 16 -15.01 6.59 1.72
N ILE A 17 -14.53 7.20 0.64
CA ILE A 17 -13.41 8.17 0.70
C ILE A 17 -13.77 9.33 1.63
N ALA A 18 -14.95 9.93 1.47
CA ALA A 18 -15.41 11.02 2.33
C ALA A 18 -15.51 10.58 3.80
N MET A 19 -15.93 9.33 4.06
CA MET A 19 -15.99 8.79 5.41
C MET A 19 -14.61 8.52 6.03
N MET A 20 -13.64 8.10 5.20
CA MET A 20 -12.24 7.91 5.61
C MET A 20 -11.58 9.26 5.90
N MET A 21 -11.82 10.29 5.09
CA MET A 21 -11.32 11.66 5.34
C MET A 21 -11.89 12.24 6.63
N LYS A 22 -13.17 11.97 6.92
CA LYS A 22 -13.82 12.34 8.19
C LYS A 22 -13.36 11.48 9.38
N LYS A 23 -12.41 10.55 9.19
CA LYS A 23 -11.85 9.62 10.19
C LYS A 23 -12.90 8.81 10.96
N LYS A 24 -14.13 8.68 10.42
CA LYS A 24 -15.23 7.95 11.08
C LYS A 24 -15.10 6.45 10.93
N ILE A 25 -14.48 5.98 9.85
CA ILE A 25 -14.21 4.55 9.61
C ILE A 25 -12.71 4.36 9.41
N PRO A 26 -12.07 3.40 10.12
CA PRO A 26 -10.69 3.02 9.85
C PRO A 26 -10.51 2.50 8.43
N THR A 27 -9.45 2.94 7.75
CA THR A 27 -9.09 2.51 6.39
C THR A 27 -9.04 0.98 6.24
N ILE A 28 -8.61 0.29 7.29
CA ILE A 28 -8.52 -1.18 7.36
C ILE A 28 -9.88 -1.87 7.12
N ILE A 29 -10.97 -1.30 7.63
CA ILE A 29 -12.32 -1.86 7.49
C ILE A 29 -13.00 -1.32 6.22
N ALA A 30 -12.73 -0.06 5.89
CA ALA A 30 -13.33 0.61 4.73
C ALA A 30 -12.96 -0.07 3.39
N LEU A 31 -11.69 -0.47 3.20
CA LEU A 31 -11.21 -1.06 1.94
C LEU A 31 -11.89 -2.40 1.60
N PRO A 32 -11.91 -3.41 2.50
CA PRO A 32 -12.62 -4.67 2.25
C PRO A 32 -14.13 -4.48 2.07
N MET A 33 -14.74 -3.61 2.89
CA MET A 33 -16.18 -3.36 2.86
C MET A 33 -16.60 -2.64 1.56
N MET A 34 -15.79 -1.69 1.10
CA MET A 34 -15.97 -1.04 -0.20
C MET A 34 -15.83 -2.05 -1.35
N GLY A 35 -14.80 -2.92 -1.31
CA GLY A 35 -14.61 -3.97 -2.31
C GLY A 35 -15.79 -4.94 -2.39
N PHE A 36 -16.34 -5.35 -1.24
CA PHE A 36 -17.54 -6.17 -1.16
C PHE A 36 -18.78 -5.48 -1.74
N LEU A 37 -19.02 -4.22 -1.39
CA LEU A 37 -20.16 -3.45 -1.89
C LEU A 37 -20.07 -3.18 -3.40
N VAL A 38 -18.86 -2.89 -3.91
CA VAL A 38 -18.63 -2.72 -5.34
C VAL A 38 -18.82 -4.05 -6.08
N ALA A 39 -18.36 -5.18 -5.53
CA ALA A 39 -18.60 -6.51 -6.09
C ALA A 39 -20.10 -6.84 -6.16
N PHE A 40 -20.85 -6.51 -5.12
CA PHE A 40 -22.29 -6.71 -5.06
C PHE A 40 -23.03 -5.87 -6.11
N VAL A 41 -22.72 -4.58 -6.21
CA VAL A 41 -23.30 -3.68 -7.23
C VAL A 41 -22.86 -4.07 -8.64
N ALA A 42 -21.63 -4.58 -8.77
CA ALA A 42 -21.13 -5.09 -10.04
C ALA A 42 -21.87 -6.35 -10.50
N SER A 43 -22.42 -7.16 -9.60
CA SER A 43 -23.19 -8.35 -9.99
C SER A 43 -24.61 -8.05 -10.48
N ILE A 44 -25.12 -6.84 -10.26
CA ILE A 44 -26.44 -6.43 -10.74
C ILE A 44 -26.29 -6.02 -12.22
N GLY A 45 -26.51 -6.97 -13.15
CA GLY A 45 -26.70 -6.67 -14.58
C GLY A 45 -25.91 -7.48 -15.62
N VAL A 46 -24.97 -8.37 -15.25
CA VAL A 46 -24.22 -9.18 -16.26
C VAL A 46 -24.77 -10.60 -16.45
N VAL A 47 -25.32 -11.23 -15.42
CA VAL A 47 -26.26 -12.38 -15.50
C VAL A 47 -26.86 -12.49 -14.09
N PRO A 48 -28.19 -12.61 -13.93
CA PRO A 48 -28.81 -12.46 -12.62
C PRO A 48 -28.42 -13.64 -11.72
N MET A 49 -27.90 -13.34 -10.53
CA MET A 49 -27.51 -14.28 -9.46
C MET A 49 -26.39 -15.28 -9.74
N ALA A 50 -26.12 -15.66 -10.99
CA ALA A 50 -25.08 -16.63 -11.32
C ALA A 50 -23.67 -16.03 -11.30
N GLY A 51 -23.47 -14.76 -11.70
CA GLY A 51 -22.13 -14.13 -11.73
C GLY A 51 -21.54 -13.77 -10.36
N LEU A 52 -22.32 -13.95 -9.29
CA LEU A 52 -21.95 -13.65 -7.91
C LEU A 52 -21.10 -14.79 -7.30
N PHE A 53 -21.45 -16.02 -7.63
CA PHE A 53 -20.77 -17.25 -7.24
C PHE A 53 -20.22 -17.95 -8.48
N ASP A 54 -19.41 -18.98 -8.31
CA ASP A 54 -18.88 -19.72 -9.46
C ASP A 54 -20.06 -20.36 -10.21
N TYR A 55 -20.22 -20.00 -11.49
CA TYR A 55 -21.30 -20.51 -12.32
C TYR A 55 -20.74 -21.35 -13.46
N PRO A 56 -21.37 -22.50 -13.75
CA PRO A 56 -20.97 -23.33 -14.88
C PRO A 56 -21.34 -22.59 -16.17
N VAL A 57 -20.35 -22.40 -17.05
CA VAL A 57 -20.58 -21.94 -18.43
C VAL A 57 -20.13 -23.03 -19.37
N MET A 58 -21.02 -23.38 -20.30
CA MET A 58 -20.73 -24.28 -21.39
C MET A 58 -19.96 -23.50 -22.47
N VAL A 59 -18.65 -23.72 -22.55
CA VAL A 59 -17.81 -23.28 -23.69
C VAL A 59 -17.23 -24.55 -24.31
N ASP A 60 -17.57 -24.82 -25.58
CA ASP A 60 -17.12 -26.01 -26.34
C ASP A 60 -17.48 -27.38 -25.71
N GLY A 61 -18.68 -27.53 -25.13
CA GLY A 61 -19.18 -28.84 -24.66
C GLY A 61 -18.43 -29.42 -23.46
N VAL A 62 -17.59 -28.63 -22.78
CA VAL A 62 -16.92 -29.00 -21.52
C VAL A 62 -17.38 -28.03 -20.44
N GLU A 63 -17.89 -28.57 -19.32
CA GLU A 63 -18.26 -27.78 -18.15
C GLU A 63 -17.02 -27.07 -17.59
N LYS A 64 -16.89 -25.76 -17.85
CA LYS A 64 -15.89 -24.91 -17.20
C LYS A 64 -16.57 -24.02 -16.19
N MET A 65 -16.12 -24.15 -14.95
CA MET A 65 -16.55 -23.34 -13.82
C MET A 65 -15.85 -21.98 -13.91
N THR A 66 -16.59 -20.94 -14.30
CA THR A 66 -16.06 -19.57 -14.37
C THR A 66 -16.10 -18.97 -12.96
N PRO A 67 -14.99 -18.42 -12.45
CA PRO A 67 -14.98 -17.85 -11.11
C PRO A 67 -15.92 -16.65 -11.04
N GLY A 68 -16.84 -16.66 -10.07
CA GLY A 68 -17.75 -15.55 -9.80
C GLY A 68 -17.00 -14.31 -9.32
N ILE A 69 -17.64 -13.14 -9.39
CA ILE A 69 -17.04 -11.86 -9.01
C ILE A 69 -16.53 -11.87 -7.55
N PHE A 70 -17.20 -12.59 -6.64
CA PHE A 70 -16.68 -12.75 -5.27
C PHE A 70 -15.42 -13.61 -5.19
N SER A 71 -15.34 -14.69 -5.98
CA SER A 71 -14.13 -15.52 -6.04
C SER A 71 -12.97 -14.70 -6.61
N PHE A 72 -13.21 -13.86 -7.61
CA PHE A 72 -12.20 -12.95 -8.13
C PHE A 72 -11.72 -11.92 -7.09
N VAL A 73 -12.64 -11.25 -6.40
CA VAL A 73 -12.27 -10.19 -5.42
C VAL A 73 -11.60 -10.76 -4.17
N ILE A 74 -12.08 -11.90 -3.65
CA ILE A 74 -11.53 -12.51 -2.43
C ILE A 74 -10.33 -13.40 -2.76
N THR A 75 -10.48 -14.34 -3.68
CA THR A 75 -9.44 -15.33 -3.97
C THR A 75 -8.29 -14.70 -4.74
N ASP A 76 -8.55 -14.04 -5.87
CA ASP A 76 -7.48 -13.47 -6.68
C ASP A 76 -6.91 -12.19 -6.06
N GLY A 77 -7.75 -11.38 -5.41
CA GLY A 77 -7.29 -10.24 -4.61
C GLY A 77 -6.30 -10.63 -3.50
N VAL A 78 -6.61 -11.68 -2.73
CA VAL A 78 -5.71 -12.18 -1.67
C VAL A 78 -4.44 -12.81 -2.25
N LYS A 79 -4.54 -13.59 -3.34
CA LYS A 79 -3.38 -14.20 -4.01
C LYS A 79 -2.33 -13.16 -4.42
N MET A 80 -2.76 -12.01 -4.94
CA MET A 80 -1.87 -10.91 -5.33
C MET A 80 -1.08 -10.34 -4.14
N MET A 81 -1.57 -10.51 -2.91
CA MET A 81 -0.91 -10.01 -1.69
C MET A 81 -0.09 -11.06 -0.93
N VAL A 82 -0.17 -12.34 -1.28
CA VAL A 82 0.51 -13.42 -0.54
C VAL A 82 2.00 -13.18 -0.41
N GLY A 83 2.68 -12.78 -1.50
CA GLY A 83 4.11 -12.49 -1.49
C GLY A 83 4.47 -11.36 -0.53
N ALA A 84 3.74 -10.24 -0.58
CA ALA A 84 3.96 -9.11 0.32
C ALA A 84 3.71 -9.48 1.79
N ILE A 85 2.64 -10.23 2.08
CA ILE A 85 2.31 -10.67 3.44
C ILE A 85 3.42 -11.57 4.00
N ALA A 86 3.88 -12.56 3.21
CA ALA A 86 4.94 -13.47 3.63
C ALA A 86 6.24 -12.71 3.96
N THR A 87 6.67 -11.81 3.09
CA THR A 87 7.85 -10.97 3.33
C THR A 87 7.71 -10.13 4.59
N VAL A 88 6.54 -9.53 4.84
CA VAL A 88 6.29 -8.70 6.03
C VAL A 88 6.32 -9.54 7.32
N ILE A 89 5.79 -10.77 7.30
CA ILE A 89 5.83 -11.66 8.46
C ILE A 89 7.27 -11.99 8.83
N PHE A 90 8.11 -12.39 7.86
CA PHE A 90 9.52 -12.70 8.13
C PHE A 90 10.33 -11.46 8.50
N ALA A 91 10.12 -10.34 7.80
CA ALA A 91 10.79 -9.08 8.10
C ALA A 91 10.47 -8.57 9.51
N SER A 92 9.19 -8.65 9.92
CA SER A 92 8.77 -8.23 11.26
C SER A 92 9.31 -9.16 12.36
N ALA A 93 9.34 -10.47 12.12
CA ALA A 93 9.93 -11.44 13.05
C ALA A 93 11.43 -11.18 13.26
N PHE A 94 12.17 -10.95 12.18
CA PHE A 94 13.59 -10.60 12.25
C PHE A 94 13.82 -9.24 12.91
N SER A 95 13.04 -8.21 12.55
CA SER A 95 13.11 -6.89 13.18
C SER A 95 12.89 -6.98 14.69
N LYS A 96 11.90 -7.78 15.13
CA LYS A 96 11.63 -7.99 16.56
C LYS A 96 12.76 -8.73 17.27
N MET A 97 13.42 -9.67 16.60
CA MET A 97 14.62 -10.34 17.12
C MET A 97 15.78 -9.35 17.32
N LEU A 98 16.04 -8.47 16.35
CA LEU A 98 17.08 -7.43 16.48
C LEU A 98 16.77 -6.43 17.61
N MET A 99 15.50 -6.08 17.80
CA MET A 99 15.06 -5.21 18.89
C MET A 99 15.31 -5.86 20.26
N LYS A 100 14.99 -7.16 20.42
CA LYS A 100 15.23 -7.89 21.68
C LYS A 100 16.70 -7.92 22.10
N GLN A 101 17.62 -7.95 21.13
CA GLN A 101 19.07 -8.00 21.38
C GLN A 101 19.69 -6.61 21.62
N ASN A 102 18.89 -5.53 21.67
CA ASN A 102 19.35 -4.13 21.74
C ASN A 102 20.31 -3.74 20.59
N VAL A 103 20.34 -4.51 19.50
CA VAL A 103 21.21 -4.25 18.34
C VAL A 103 20.71 -3.00 17.61
N VAL A 104 19.40 -2.89 17.41
CA VAL A 104 18.77 -1.74 16.75
C VAL A 104 19.05 -0.44 17.50
N GLU A 105 18.91 -0.44 18.83
CA GLU A 105 19.14 0.76 19.64
C GLU A 105 20.60 1.23 19.60
N LYS A 106 21.55 0.29 19.63
CA LYS A 106 22.97 0.61 19.48
C LYS A 106 23.28 1.21 18.11
N ILE A 107 22.72 0.63 17.04
CA ILE A 107 22.91 1.15 15.67
C ILE A 107 22.33 2.56 15.55
N ILE A 108 21.10 2.79 16.05
CA ILE A 108 20.45 4.12 15.99
C ILE A 108 21.26 5.14 16.79
N LYS A 109 21.66 4.83 18.03
CA LYS A 109 22.46 5.76 18.85
C LYS A 109 23.79 6.12 18.19
N THR A 110 24.49 5.12 17.65
CA THR A 110 25.76 5.36 16.94
C THR A 110 25.56 6.21 15.68
N ALA A 111 24.56 5.88 14.86
CA ALA A 111 24.24 6.65 13.66
C ALA A 111 23.85 8.10 14.00
N MET A 112 23.02 8.30 15.04
CA MET A 112 22.61 9.63 15.49
C MET A 112 23.78 10.43 16.06
N ASN A 113 24.70 9.80 16.80
CA ASN A 113 25.89 10.49 17.30
C ASN A 113 26.80 10.97 16.14
N MET A 114 26.89 10.20 15.05
CA MET A 114 27.68 10.59 13.87
C MET A 114 27.02 11.71 13.05
N LEU A 115 25.69 11.85 13.13
CA LEU A 115 24.91 12.77 12.30
C LEU A 115 24.37 13.99 13.08
N ARG A 116 24.59 14.05 14.40
CA ARG A 116 24.00 15.04 15.32
C ARG A 116 24.32 16.48 14.97
N ASP A 117 25.57 16.73 14.59
CA ASP A 117 26.08 18.10 14.50
C ASP A 117 25.86 18.74 13.11
N ARG A 118 25.27 18.01 12.14
CA ARG A 118 25.04 18.49 10.76
C ARG A 118 23.69 18.00 10.17
N PRO A 119 22.55 18.60 10.56
CA PRO A 119 21.22 18.17 10.09
C PRO A 119 21.02 18.27 8.57
N LEU A 120 21.75 19.18 7.89
CA LEU A 120 21.73 19.28 6.43
C LEU A 120 22.41 18.08 5.74
N VAL A 121 23.51 17.59 6.30
CA VAL A 121 24.23 16.42 5.76
C VAL A 121 23.39 15.16 5.98
N LEU A 122 22.75 15.04 7.14
CA LEU A 122 21.79 13.98 7.44
C LEU A 122 20.67 13.92 6.38
N ALA A 123 20.05 15.06 6.08
CA ALA A 123 18.98 15.13 5.09
C ALA A 123 19.43 14.70 3.68
N LEU A 124 20.62 15.14 3.25
CA LEU A 124 21.19 14.80 1.95
C LEU A 124 21.52 13.31 1.83
N VAL A 125 22.13 12.72 2.86
CA VAL A 125 22.47 11.29 2.88
C VAL A 125 21.21 10.44 2.85
N PHE A 126 20.21 10.77 3.67
CA PHE A 126 18.92 10.09 3.65
C PHE A 126 18.23 10.23 2.29
N TYR A 127 18.29 11.38 1.64
CA TYR A 127 17.74 11.56 0.30
C TYR A 127 18.33 10.60 -0.73
N VAL A 128 19.66 10.45 -0.75
CA VAL A 128 20.36 9.53 -1.66
C VAL A 128 20.01 8.08 -1.35
N VAL A 129 20.08 7.68 -0.07
CA VAL A 129 19.76 6.31 0.36
C VAL A 129 18.33 5.93 -0.03
N VAL A 130 17.39 6.85 0.19
CA VAL A 130 15.97 6.62 -0.08
C VAL A 130 15.69 6.56 -1.58
N SER A 131 16.37 7.38 -2.37
CA SER A 131 16.31 7.31 -3.82
C SER A 131 16.75 5.94 -4.34
N VAL A 132 17.83 5.38 -3.79
CA VAL A 132 18.32 4.04 -4.16
C VAL A 132 17.35 2.95 -3.73
N ILE A 133 16.78 3.03 -2.51
CA ILE A 133 15.78 2.07 -2.03
C ILE A 133 14.53 2.07 -2.92
N PHE A 134 14.05 3.24 -3.32
CA PHE A 134 12.91 3.35 -4.23
C PHE A 134 13.20 2.78 -5.62
N MET A 135 14.45 2.84 -6.07
CA MET A 135 14.88 2.22 -7.32
C MET A 135 14.80 0.68 -7.26
N ALA A 136 15.06 0.10 -6.08
CA ALA A 136 15.01 -1.35 -5.86
C ALA A 136 13.61 -1.89 -5.52
N ILE A 137 12.77 -1.09 -4.82
CA ILE A 137 11.47 -1.54 -4.30
C ILE A 137 10.36 -0.61 -4.82
N GLY A 138 9.72 -1.03 -5.92
CA GLY A 138 8.56 -0.33 -6.49
C GLY A 138 7.25 -0.59 -5.72
N GLY A 139 6.30 0.35 -5.83
CA GLY A 139 4.92 0.20 -5.34
C GLY A 139 4.55 1.02 -4.10
N LEU A 140 3.26 1.05 -3.76
CA LEU A 140 2.73 1.83 -2.62
C LEU A 140 3.29 1.36 -1.26
N GLY A 141 3.63 0.08 -1.14
CA GLY A 141 4.16 -0.51 0.11
C GLY A 141 5.53 0.07 0.51
N SER A 142 6.42 0.33 -0.46
CA SER A 142 7.72 0.93 -0.17
C SER A 142 7.58 2.38 0.28
N ILE A 143 6.65 3.14 -0.31
CA ILE A 143 6.38 4.53 0.08
C ILE A 143 5.89 4.60 1.53
N ILE A 144 4.97 3.71 1.92
CA ILE A 144 4.42 3.68 3.28
C ILE A 144 5.50 3.27 4.29
N LEU A 145 6.29 2.23 3.99
CA LEU A 145 7.36 1.74 4.86
C LEU A 145 8.44 2.80 5.08
N VAL A 146 8.96 3.35 3.98
CA VAL A 146 10.05 4.31 3.98
C VAL A 146 9.60 5.63 4.60
N GLY A 147 8.38 6.10 4.30
CA GLY A 147 7.77 7.26 4.94
C GLY A 147 7.61 7.11 6.45
N SER A 148 7.20 5.92 6.92
CA SER A 148 7.00 5.65 8.36
C SER A 148 8.29 5.67 9.19
N ILE A 149 9.45 5.48 8.55
CA ILE A 149 10.76 5.48 9.21
C ILE A 149 11.42 6.87 9.10
N ILE A 150 11.39 7.48 7.91
CA ILE A 150 12.06 8.76 7.66
C ILE A 150 11.39 9.90 8.41
N LEU A 151 10.06 9.96 8.39
CA LEU A 151 9.32 11.06 9.02
C LEU A 151 9.69 11.20 10.50
N PRO A 152 9.61 10.15 11.36
CA PRO A 152 10.01 10.30 12.75
C PRO A 152 11.50 10.60 12.91
N ILE A 153 12.40 10.01 12.11
CA ILE A 153 13.85 10.28 12.22
C ILE A 153 14.18 11.74 11.89
N MET A 154 13.66 12.28 10.79
CA MET A 154 13.95 13.66 10.39
C MET A 154 13.30 14.68 11.32
N LEU A 155 12.12 14.38 11.87
CA LEU A 155 11.50 15.19 12.91
C LEU A 155 12.32 15.17 14.21
N SER A 156 12.84 14.00 14.62
CA SER A 156 13.73 13.87 15.78
C SER A 156 15.07 14.58 15.59
N ALA A 157 15.53 14.78 14.35
CA ALA A 157 16.74 15.55 14.04
C ALA A 157 16.53 17.08 14.01
N GLY A 158 15.33 17.58 14.30
CA GLY A 158 15.04 19.02 14.38
C GLY A 158 14.80 19.71 13.03
N ILE A 159 14.61 18.94 11.94
CA ILE A 159 14.35 19.51 10.62
C ILE A 159 12.87 19.91 10.52
N LYS A 160 12.60 21.14 10.05
CA LYS A 160 11.22 21.62 9.86
C LYS A 160 10.44 20.65 8.94
N PRO A 161 9.21 20.22 9.32
CA PRO A 161 8.44 19.20 8.61
C PRO A 161 8.23 19.50 7.11
N LEU A 162 8.15 20.78 6.76
CA LEU A 162 7.94 21.22 5.37
C LEU A 162 9.12 20.88 4.45
N HIS A 163 10.36 20.92 4.95
CA HIS A 163 11.53 20.55 4.15
C HIS A 163 11.65 19.02 4.00
N VAL A 164 11.28 18.28 5.05
CA VAL A 164 11.22 16.82 5.05
C VAL A 164 10.24 16.30 4.00
N MET A 165 9.02 16.85 3.99
CA MET A 165 7.98 16.45 3.04
C MET A 165 8.41 16.70 1.58
N ARG A 166 9.04 17.86 1.32
CA ARG A 166 9.55 18.20 -0.02
C ARG A 166 10.65 17.23 -0.44
N LEU A 167 11.66 17.00 0.40
CA LEU A 167 12.75 16.07 0.12
C LEU A 167 12.26 14.64 -0.13
N PHE A 168 11.30 14.17 0.65
CA PHE A 168 10.69 12.86 0.48
C PHE A 168 9.97 12.74 -0.87
N SER A 169 9.18 13.76 -1.25
CA SER A 169 8.49 13.78 -2.54
C SER A 169 9.46 13.79 -3.72
N TYR A 170 10.58 14.54 -3.64
CA TYR A 170 11.60 14.56 -4.70
C TYR A 170 12.38 13.25 -4.79
N SER A 171 12.67 12.60 -3.66
CA SER A 171 13.41 11.34 -3.62
C SER A 171 12.65 10.18 -4.29
N HIS A 172 11.31 10.23 -4.24
CA HIS A 172 10.47 9.28 -4.97
C HIS A 172 10.48 9.53 -6.49
N LEU A 173 10.63 10.78 -6.94
CA LEU A 173 10.55 11.14 -8.36
C LEU A 173 11.83 10.82 -9.14
N VAL A 174 13.01 10.91 -8.51
CA VAL A 174 14.30 10.64 -9.17
C VAL A 174 14.40 9.23 -9.78
N PRO A 175 14.08 8.13 -9.07
CA PRO A 175 14.16 6.78 -9.63
C PRO A 175 13.04 6.46 -10.63
N VAL A 176 11.88 7.14 -10.56
CA VAL A 176 10.76 6.96 -11.49
C VAL A 176 11.05 7.53 -12.88
N VAL A 177 11.81 8.63 -12.96
CA VAL A 177 12.21 9.25 -14.24
C VAL A 177 13.23 8.40 -15.00
N SER A 178 14.07 7.63 -14.29
CA SER A 178 15.09 6.77 -14.90
C SER A 178 14.57 5.42 -15.42
N LEU A 179 13.33 5.03 -15.10
CA LEU A 179 12.70 3.77 -15.52
C LEU A 179 11.57 3.97 -16.55
N THR A 180 11.37 5.20 -17.02
CA THR A 180 10.43 5.55 -18.11
C THR A 180 11.13 5.92 -19.41
N GLN A 181 12.44 5.59 -19.52
CA GLN A 181 13.20 5.48 -20.76
C GLN A 181 13.58 4.01 -20.97
#